data_AF-M2SEM3-F1
#
_entry.id   AF-M2SEM3-F1
#
_cell.length_a   1.000
_cell.length_b   1.000
_cell.length_c   1.000
_cell.angle_alpha   90.00
_cell.angle_beta   90.00
_cell.angle_gamma   90.00
#
_symmetry.space_group_name_H-M   'P 1'
#
loop_
_entity.id
_entity.type
_entity.pdbx_description
1 polymer ?
#
loop_
_entity_poly.entity_id
_entity_poly.type
_entity_poly.pdbx_seq_one_letter_code
_entity_poly.pdbx_strand_id
1 'polypeptide(L)'
;MSPTVAFLTTFAPLPATTPSSHAHIINDFARGTSTPHLQDAIVTLLYNVSPSTLSTFLEPDIKEFRLVQTRRQGRDAGEELIVMKRSRKVIVGLATHSPDLFDTLEFDNLVRLEINAEGAWKVMYASYRDYFCDSWDDVWDGRTVNRGWDCLSLRAWVEDKRLESRKQLEILAEELMWAPINNAFQHHLHRNGPLHAPHHTNQQPATSNSNTENYTIAFPTLPPNTPETHAHTINLLTPPAHPSLQDTLVTTLFQVSPSTLSRFLGPTVHTFKEVLGEGG
;
A
#
# COMPACT_ATOMS: atom_id res chain seq x y z
N MET A 1 -15.21 -12.03 12.96
CA MET A 1 -16.03 -11.42 11.90
C MET A 1 -15.14 -10.42 11.19
N SER A 2 -14.92 -10.57 9.89
CA SER A 2 -14.14 -9.58 9.14
C SER A 2 -14.92 -8.27 9.05
N PRO A 3 -14.29 -7.11 9.27
CA PRO A 3 -14.95 -5.82 9.14
C PRO A 3 -15.51 -5.66 7.73
N THR A 4 -16.77 -5.24 7.63
CA THR A 4 -17.45 -4.99 6.35
C THR A 4 -17.11 -3.59 5.85
N VAL A 5 -16.64 -3.48 4.61
CA VAL A 5 -16.35 -2.19 3.96
C VAL A 5 -17.64 -1.46 3.67
N ALA A 6 -17.77 -0.21 4.12
CA ALA A 6 -18.92 0.63 3.83
C ALA A 6 -18.63 1.53 2.60
N PHE A 7 -19.40 1.34 1.54
CA PHE A 7 -19.29 2.15 0.32
C PHE A 7 -20.25 3.35 0.32
N LEU A 8 -19.83 4.44 -0.30
CA LEU A 8 -20.64 5.63 -0.52
C LEU A 8 -21.72 5.34 -1.58
N THR A 9 -22.96 5.69 -1.28
CA THR A 9 -24.12 5.41 -2.14
C THR A 9 -24.63 6.63 -2.91
N THR A 10 -24.13 7.83 -2.60
CA THR A 10 -24.67 9.10 -3.09
C THR A 10 -24.05 9.59 -4.38
N PHE A 11 -22.94 8.99 -4.83
CA PHE A 11 -22.28 9.36 -6.07
C PHE A 11 -22.78 8.49 -7.23
N ALA A 12 -23.82 8.98 -7.93
CA ALA A 12 -24.55 8.21 -8.94
C ALA A 12 -23.69 7.50 -10.02
N PRO A 13 -22.56 8.06 -10.51
CA PRO A 13 -21.72 7.37 -11.48
C PRO A 13 -21.06 6.08 -10.97
N LEU A 14 -20.92 5.89 -9.65
CA LEU A 14 -20.34 4.69 -9.03
C LEU A 14 -21.28 4.15 -7.93
N PRO A 15 -22.38 3.47 -8.30
CA PRO A 15 -23.31 2.92 -7.32
C PRO A 15 -22.68 1.83 -6.46
N ALA A 16 -22.93 1.82 -5.15
CA ALA A 16 -22.43 0.78 -4.23
C ALA A 16 -22.93 -0.65 -4.55
N THR A 17 -23.90 -0.80 -5.45
CA THR A 17 -24.51 -2.08 -5.84
C THR A 17 -23.82 -2.73 -7.05
N THR A 18 -22.78 -2.09 -7.61
CA THR A 18 -22.04 -2.69 -8.73
C THR A 18 -21.26 -3.94 -8.29
N PRO A 19 -20.90 -4.84 -9.23
CA PRO A 19 -20.04 -5.98 -8.93
C PRO A 19 -18.70 -5.55 -8.34
N SER A 20 -18.04 -6.41 -7.55
CA SER A 20 -16.73 -6.13 -6.92
C SER A 20 -15.59 -5.80 -7.90
N SER A 21 -15.75 -6.16 -9.17
CA SER A 21 -14.82 -5.79 -10.24
C SER A 21 -14.94 -4.32 -10.68
N HIS A 22 -15.96 -3.59 -10.22
CA HIS A 22 -16.11 -2.16 -10.46
C HIS A 22 -15.48 -1.36 -9.33
N ALA A 23 -15.22 -0.09 -9.58
CA ALA A 23 -14.70 0.81 -8.55
C ALA A 23 -15.83 1.33 -7.66
N HIS A 24 -15.57 1.39 -6.36
CA HIS A 24 -16.48 1.90 -5.33
C HIS A 24 -15.78 2.97 -4.50
N ILE A 25 -16.53 4.00 -4.09
CA ILE A 25 -16.01 5.01 -3.17
C ILE A 25 -16.18 4.50 -1.75
N ILE A 26 -15.10 4.46 -0.98
CA ILE A 26 -15.09 3.97 0.40
C ILE A 26 -15.40 5.14 1.34
N ASN A 27 -16.42 4.98 2.20
CA ASN A 27 -16.91 6.05 3.05
C ASN A 27 -15.98 6.36 4.25
N ASP A 28 -15.24 5.35 4.74
CA ASP A 28 -14.42 5.45 5.96
C ASP A 28 -12.97 5.01 5.72
N PHE A 29 -12.40 5.43 4.59
CA PHE A 29 -11.07 5.03 4.15
C PHE A 29 -9.98 5.38 5.20
N ALA A 30 -10.17 6.46 5.96
CA ALA A 30 -9.26 6.93 7.00
C ALA A 30 -9.00 5.91 8.11
N ARG A 31 -9.99 5.06 8.43
CA ARG A 31 -9.92 4.15 9.58
C ARG A 31 -9.17 2.86 9.28
N GLY A 32 -8.78 2.61 8.03
CA GLY A 32 -7.90 1.50 7.65
C GLY A 32 -8.44 0.11 8.04
N THR A 33 -9.75 -0.03 8.20
CA THR A 33 -10.39 -1.26 8.71
C THR A 33 -10.40 -2.39 7.67
N SER A 34 -10.07 -2.10 6.41
CA SER A 34 -10.00 -3.07 5.32
C SER A 34 -8.88 -2.72 4.35
N THR A 35 -8.28 -3.73 3.71
CA THR A 35 -7.45 -3.57 2.51
C THR A 35 -8.38 -3.41 1.30
N PRO A 36 -8.52 -2.19 0.76
CA PRO A 36 -9.38 -1.95 -0.37
C PRO A 36 -8.73 -2.41 -1.66
N HIS A 37 -9.55 -2.73 -2.66
CA HIS A 37 -9.03 -2.93 -4.00
C HIS A 37 -8.46 -1.63 -4.55
N LEU A 38 -7.48 -1.75 -5.44
CA LEU A 38 -6.78 -0.60 -6.01
C LEU A 38 -7.74 0.36 -6.72
N GLN A 39 -8.72 -0.14 -7.47
CA GLN A 39 -9.70 0.70 -8.15
C GLN A 39 -10.54 1.52 -7.15
N ASP A 40 -10.92 0.93 -6.01
CA ASP A 40 -11.68 1.61 -4.96
C ASP A 40 -10.84 2.72 -4.33
N ALA A 41 -9.56 2.43 -4.07
CA ALA A 41 -8.61 3.39 -3.53
C ALA A 41 -8.39 4.59 -4.47
N ILE A 42 -8.28 4.36 -5.79
CA ILE A 42 -8.15 5.41 -6.81
C ILE A 42 -9.39 6.31 -6.82
N VAL A 43 -10.60 5.75 -6.97
CA VAL A 43 -11.81 6.58 -7.07
C VAL A 43 -12.12 7.28 -5.75
N THR A 44 -11.81 6.66 -4.62
CA THR A 44 -11.91 7.27 -3.30
C THR A 44 -10.95 8.46 -3.18
N LEU A 45 -9.68 8.32 -3.57
CA LEU A 45 -8.72 9.41 -3.58
C LEU A 45 -9.23 10.58 -4.43
N LEU A 46 -9.65 10.31 -5.67
CA LEU A 46 -10.15 11.33 -6.59
C LEU A 46 -11.40 12.04 -6.07
N TYR A 47 -12.33 11.30 -5.46
CA TYR A 47 -13.52 11.88 -4.83
C TYR A 47 -13.16 12.82 -3.69
N ASN A 48 -12.16 12.46 -2.88
CA ASN A 48 -11.70 13.29 -1.76
C ASN A 48 -10.93 14.53 -2.21
N VAL A 49 -10.28 14.50 -3.38
CA VAL A 49 -9.77 15.72 -4.03
C VAL A 49 -10.95 16.62 -4.39
N SER A 50 -11.92 16.11 -5.16
CA SER A 50 -13.26 16.69 -5.29
C SER A 50 -14.19 15.76 -6.10
N PRO A 51 -15.51 15.82 -5.90
CA PRO A 51 -16.47 15.08 -6.74
C PRO A 51 -16.38 15.44 -8.23
N SER A 52 -16.03 16.67 -8.57
CA SER A 52 -15.84 17.09 -9.97
C SER A 52 -14.57 16.50 -10.57
N THR A 53 -13.48 16.39 -9.81
CA THR A 53 -12.25 15.69 -10.25
C THR A 53 -12.55 14.24 -10.63
N LEU A 54 -13.27 13.51 -9.78
CA LEU A 54 -13.68 12.15 -10.10
C LEU A 54 -14.64 12.10 -11.31
N SER A 55 -15.58 13.04 -11.41
CA SER A 55 -16.51 13.10 -12.55
C SER A 55 -15.75 13.26 -13.88
N THR A 56 -14.80 14.18 -13.95
CA THR A 56 -13.93 14.36 -15.13
C THR A 56 -13.11 13.11 -15.42
N PHE A 57 -12.55 12.46 -14.40
CA PHE A 57 -11.82 11.21 -14.58
C PHE A 57 -12.70 10.11 -15.21
N LEU A 58 -13.96 10.00 -14.77
CA LEU A 58 -14.90 8.98 -15.25
C LEU A 58 -15.47 9.27 -16.65
N GLU A 59 -15.21 10.44 -17.24
CA GLU A 59 -15.65 10.74 -18.61
C GLU A 59 -15.07 9.69 -19.59
N PRO A 60 -15.93 9.01 -20.39
CA PRO A 60 -15.48 7.93 -21.26
C PRO A 60 -14.56 8.42 -22.39
N ASP A 61 -14.81 9.65 -22.87
CA ASP A 61 -14.14 10.25 -24.01
C ASP A 61 -13.04 11.25 -23.60
N ILE A 62 -12.63 11.24 -22.33
CA ILE A 62 -11.53 12.08 -21.88
C ILE A 62 -10.26 11.74 -22.65
N LYS A 63 -9.71 12.74 -23.35
CA LYS A 63 -8.46 12.60 -24.10
C LYS A 63 -7.32 12.24 -23.17
N GLU A 64 -7.21 13.00 -22.08
CA GLU A 64 -6.20 12.81 -21.06
C GLU A 64 -6.66 13.42 -19.75
N PHE A 65 -6.46 12.66 -18.67
CA PHE A 65 -6.53 13.09 -17.30
C PHE A 65 -5.19 12.80 -16.65
N ARG A 66 -4.71 13.74 -15.83
CA ARG A 66 -3.52 13.54 -15.00
C ARG A 66 -3.68 14.28 -13.68
N LEU A 67 -3.59 13.55 -12.59
CA LEU A 67 -3.40 14.06 -11.25
C LEU A 67 -1.97 13.72 -10.80
N VAL A 68 -1.26 14.71 -10.30
CA VAL A 68 0.05 14.54 -9.67
C VAL A 68 -0.02 15.14 -8.27
N GLN A 69 0.29 14.33 -7.26
CA GLN A 69 0.33 14.75 -5.87
C GLN A 69 1.74 14.54 -5.31
N THR A 70 2.51 15.62 -5.25
CA THR A 70 3.85 15.62 -4.65
C THR A 70 3.76 15.61 -3.13
N ARG A 71 4.47 14.68 -2.50
CA ARG A 71 4.63 14.63 -1.05
C ARG A 71 5.57 15.73 -0.59
N ARG A 72 5.10 16.59 0.31
CA ARG A 72 5.83 17.81 0.72
C ARG A 72 6.71 17.63 1.95
N GLN A 73 6.48 16.60 2.75
CA GLN A 73 7.09 16.42 4.06
C GLN A 73 7.33 14.94 4.37
N GLY A 74 8.32 14.68 5.22
CA GLY A 74 8.73 13.34 5.63
C GLY A 74 9.94 12.84 4.85
N ARG A 75 10.26 11.56 5.06
CA ARG A 75 11.39 10.88 4.41
C ARG A 75 11.24 10.83 2.88
N ASP A 76 10.00 10.74 2.41
CA ASP A 76 9.68 10.56 1.00
C ASP A 76 9.22 11.90 0.38
N ALA A 77 9.75 13.03 0.89
CA ALA A 77 9.47 14.35 0.32
C ALA A 77 10.05 14.44 -1.09
N GLY A 78 9.26 14.93 -2.04
CA GLY A 78 9.60 14.98 -3.46
C GLY A 78 9.07 13.79 -4.27
N GLU A 79 8.63 12.71 -3.63
CA GLU A 79 7.92 11.62 -4.29
C GLU A 79 6.53 12.10 -4.78
N GLU A 80 6.13 11.65 -5.97
CA GLU A 80 4.88 12.02 -6.62
C GLU A 80 3.95 10.82 -6.79
N LEU A 81 2.75 10.90 -6.20
CA LEU A 81 1.65 10.01 -6.56
C LEU A 81 1.01 10.49 -7.86
N ILE A 82 1.03 9.64 -8.87
CA ILE A 82 0.52 9.93 -10.20
C ILE A 82 -0.70 9.06 -10.46
N VAL A 83 -1.78 9.67 -10.94
CA VAL A 83 -2.96 9.00 -11.50
C VAL A 83 -3.21 9.58 -12.88
N MET A 84 -3.08 8.76 -13.92
CA MET A 84 -3.31 9.16 -15.31
C MET A 84 -4.39 8.30 -15.94
N LYS A 85 -5.15 8.88 -16.86
CA LYS A 85 -6.11 8.15 -17.69
C LYS A 85 -6.16 8.74 -19.10
N ARG A 86 -6.17 7.87 -20.12
CA ARG A 86 -6.50 8.22 -21.50
C ARG A 86 -7.49 7.17 -22.01
N SER A 87 -8.67 7.62 -22.44
CA SER A 87 -9.78 6.71 -22.75
C SER A 87 -10.07 5.76 -21.58
N ARG A 88 -10.00 4.45 -21.79
CA ARG A 88 -10.30 3.40 -20.81
C ARG A 88 -9.07 2.81 -20.10
N LYS A 89 -7.88 3.36 -20.33
CA LYS A 89 -6.65 2.91 -19.67
C LYS A 89 -6.31 3.85 -18.54
N VAL A 90 -5.84 3.28 -17.43
CA VAL A 90 -5.46 4.01 -16.23
C VAL A 90 -4.04 3.61 -15.86
N ILE A 91 -3.22 4.58 -15.47
CA ILE A 91 -1.91 4.37 -14.88
C ILE A 91 -1.94 4.98 -13.48
N VAL A 92 -1.46 4.25 -12.49
CA VAL A 92 -1.23 4.77 -11.14
C VAL A 92 0.16 4.36 -10.68
N GLY A 93 0.87 5.25 -10.00
CA GLY A 93 2.17 4.92 -9.46
C GLY A 93 2.77 6.00 -8.58
N LEU A 94 3.83 5.63 -7.87
CA LEU A 94 4.70 6.56 -7.16
C LEU A 94 5.96 6.76 -7.99
N ALA A 95 6.25 8.00 -8.36
CA ALA A 95 7.47 8.33 -9.08
C ALA A 95 8.35 9.26 -8.27
N THR A 96 9.65 9.09 -8.44
CA THR A 96 10.67 10.03 -8.00
C THR A 96 11.49 10.48 -9.21
N HIS A 97 11.71 11.79 -9.31
CA HIS A 97 12.61 12.33 -10.32
C HIS A 97 14.05 12.07 -9.90
N SER A 98 14.80 11.40 -10.77
CA SER A 98 16.19 11.03 -10.54
C SER A 98 17.09 11.73 -11.56
N PRO A 99 17.45 13.01 -11.34
CA PRO A 99 18.29 13.77 -12.27
C PRO A 99 19.70 13.16 -12.38
N ASP A 100 20.22 12.61 -11.28
CA ASP A 100 21.52 11.92 -11.23
C ASP A 100 21.56 10.64 -12.09
N LEU A 101 20.39 10.13 -12.50
CA LEU A 101 20.22 8.92 -13.30
C LEU A 101 19.74 9.25 -14.73
N PHE A 102 20.31 10.31 -15.31
CA PHE A 102 20.08 10.72 -16.70
C PHE A 102 18.62 11.14 -16.97
N ASP A 103 18.09 12.03 -16.13
CA ASP A 103 16.74 12.61 -16.26
C ASP A 103 15.67 11.54 -16.43
N THR A 104 15.57 10.64 -15.43
CA THR A 104 14.55 9.59 -15.39
C THR A 104 13.52 9.78 -14.30
N LEU A 105 12.36 9.21 -14.58
CA LEU A 105 11.35 8.88 -13.59
C LEU A 105 11.59 7.45 -13.11
N GLU A 106 11.96 7.28 -11.83
CA GLU A 106 11.92 5.99 -11.15
C GLU A 106 10.53 5.81 -10.57
N PHE A 107 9.82 4.78 -11.01
CA PHE A 107 8.57 4.37 -10.40
C PHE A 107 8.84 3.25 -9.42
N ASP A 108 8.78 3.57 -8.13
CA ASP A 108 8.83 2.57 -7.08
C ASP A 108 7.69 1.57 -7.27
N ASN A 109 6.49 2.07 -7.54
CA ASN A 109 5.32 1.24 -7.81
C ASN A 109 4.60 1.80 -9.04
N LEU A 110 4.30 0.95 -10.01
CA LEU A 110 3.53 1.34 -11.20
C LEU A 110 2.52 0.25 -11.52
N VAL A 111 1.26 0.63 -11.67
CA VAL A 111 0.18 -0.28 -12.07
C VAL A 111 -0.57 0.32 -13.25
N ARG A 112 -0.86 -0.52 -14.25
CA ARG A 112 -1.72 -0.18 -15.38
C ARG A 112 -3.01 -0.98 -15.28
N LEU A 113 -4.13 -0.29 -15.44
CA LEU A 113 -5.46 -0.87 -15.42
C LEU A 113 -6.19 -0.56 -16.73
N GLU A 114 -7.11 -1.43 -17.09
CA GLU A 114 -8.06 -1.23 -18.18
C GLU A 114 -9.49 -1.32 -17.65
N ILE A 115 -10.34 -0.38 -18.07
CA ILE A 115 -11.77 -0.34 -17.76
C ILE A 115 -12.50 -0.91 -18.97
N ASN A 116 -13.32 -1.95 -18.80
CA ASN A 116 -14.08 -2.51 -19.93
C ASN A 116 -15.32 -1.66 -20.26
N ALA A 117 -16.14 -2.11 -21.21
CA ALA A 117 -17.34 -1.37 -21.61
C ALA A 117 -18.41 -1.33 -20.51
N GLU A 118 -18.42 -2.32 -19.63
CA GLU A 118 -19.35 -2.47 -18.51
C GLU A 118 -18.93 -1.63 -17.29
N GLY A 119 -17.68 -1.15 -17.25
CA GLY A 119 -17.13 -0.37 -16.13
C GLY A 119 -16.31 -1.20 -15.14
N ALA A 120 -16.07 -2.48 -15.41
CA ALA A 120 -15.19 -3.33 -14.61
C ALA A 120 -13.72 -3.02 -14.90
N TRP A 121 -12.90 -3.03 -13.86
CA TRP A 121 -11.48 -2.74 -13.91
C TRP A 121 -10.67 -4.02 -13.91
N LYS A 122 -9.57 -4.02 -14.65
CA LYS A 122 -8.65 -5.15 -14.75
C LYS A 122 -7.22 -4.66 -14.71
N VAL A 123 -6.41 -5.26 -13.84
CA VAL A 123 -4.97 -5.01 -13.81
C VAL A 123 -4.33 -5.66 -15.04
N MET A 124 -3.59 -4.85 -15.80
CA MET A 124 -2.91 -5.27 -17.03
C MET A 124 -1.40 -5.44 -16.82
N TYR A 125 -0.84 -4.63 -15.92
CA TYR A 125 0.58 -4.58 -15.63
C TYR A 125 0.81 -4.05 -14.22
N ALA A 126 1.81 -4.60 -13.53
CA ALA A 126 2.34 -4.03 -12.30
C ALA A 126 3.87 -4.18 -12.30
N SER A 127 4.54 -3.18 -11.77
CA SER A 127 5.99 -3.23 -11.59
C SER A 127 6.45 -2.54 -10.32
N TYR A 128 7.60 -3.00 -9.86
CA TYR A 128 8.38 -2.38 -8.80
C TYR A 128 9.72 -1.91 -9.37
N ARG A 129 10.10 -0.66 -9.06
CA ARG A 129 11.34 0.00 -9.51
C ARG A 129 11.56 -0.06 -11.01
N ASP A 130 10.62 0.52 -11.74
CA ASP A 130 10.71 0.64 -13.18
C ASP A 130 11.16 2.05 -13.58
N TYR A 131 11.94 2.17 -14.65
CA TYR A 131 12.57 3.44 -15.02
C TYR A 131 12.10 3.88 -16.40
N PHE A 132 11.75 5.15 -16.51
CA PHE A 132 11.32 5.78 -17.75
C PHE A 132 12.15 7.04 -17.98
N CYS A 133 12.30 7.45 -19.24
CA CYS A 133 12.72 8.83 -19.54
C CYS A 133 11.75 9.80 -18.84
N ASP A 134 12.21 11.02 -18.56
CA ASP A 134 11.34 12.12 -18.09
C ASP A 134 10.38 12.60 -19.19
N SER A 135 9.45 11.72 -19.57
CA SER A 135 8.50 11.86 -20.65
C SER A 135 7.25 11.06 -20.31
N TRP A 136 6.14 11.78 -20.10
CA TRP A 136 4.85 11.16 -19.78
C TRP A 136 4.31 10.28 -20.91
N ASP A 137 4.66 10.58 -22.16
CA ASP A 137 4.30 9.72 -23.28
C ASP A 137 5.12 8.42 -23.29
N ASP A 138 6.38 8.44 -22.83
CA ASP A 138 7.17 7.21 -22.66
C ASP A 138 6.63 6.35 -21.52
N VAL A 139 6.29 6.98 -20.38
CA VAL A 139 5.56 6.32 -19.29
C VAL A 139 4.25 5.73 -19.81
N TRP A 140 3.48 6.49 -20.59
CA TRP A 140 2.21 6.01 -21.14
C TRP A 140 2.39 4.81 -22.07
N ASP A 141 3.36 4.87 -22.98
CA ASP A 141 3.62 3.84 -23.97
C ASP A 141 4.37 2.63 -23.41
N GLY A 142 4.84 2.70 -22.16
CA GLY A 142 5.60 1.61 -21.53
C GLY A 142 7.03 1.51 -22.03
N ARG A 143 7.59 2.61 -22.55
CA ARG A 143 8.98 2.68 -23.02
C ARG A 143 9.92 2.86 -21.83
N THR A 144 10.34 1.73 -21.25
CA THR A 144 11.28 1.70 -20.14
C THR A 144 12.71 1.90 -20.60
N VAL A 145 13.56 2.39 -19.70
CA VAL A 145 15.00 2.53 -19.93
C VAL A 145 15.73 1.51 -19.08
N ASN A 146 16.53 0.65 -19.71
CA ASN A 146 17.40 -0.28 -19.00
C ASN A 146 18.60 0.51 -18.44
N ARG A 147 18.76 0.48 -17.12
CA ARG A 147 19.84 1.17 -16.39
C ARG A 147 20.98 0.23 -15.98
N GLY A 148 21.01 -0.99 -16.53
CA GLY A 148 21.91 -2.07 -16.16
C GLY A 148 21.53 -2.79 -14.86
N TRP A 149 20.40 -2.40 -14.25
CA TRP A 149 19.93 -2.86 -12.93
C TRP A 149 18.60 -3.60 -13.03
N ASP A 150 18.24 -4.08 -14.22
CA ASP A 150 16.97 -4.78 -14.50
C ASP A 150 16.73 -6.00 -13.60
N CYS A 151 17.77 -6.56 -12.97
CA CYS A 151 17.64 -7.63 -11.98
C CYS A 151 16.94 -7.19 -10.68
N LEU A 152 16.82 -5.88 -10.42
CA LEU A 152 16.13 -5.33 -9.26
C LEU A 152 14.69 -4.90 -9.56
N SER A 153 14.32 -4.83 -10.85
CA SER A 153 12.97 -4.49 -11.27
C SER A 153 12.10 -5.75 -11.25
N LEU A 154 10.94 -5.68 -10.59
CA LEU A 154 9.94 -6.73 -10.67
C LEU A 154 8.85 -6.28 -11.63
N ARG A 155 8.46 -7.13 -12.57
CA ARG A 155 7.41 -6.81 -13.56
C ARG A 155 6.49 -8.01 -13.72
N ALA A 156 5.19 -7.76 -13.74
CA ALA A 156 4.15 -8.76 -14.01
C ALA A 156 3.18 -8.24 -15.08
N TRP A 157 2.71 -9.13 -15.96
CA TRP A 157 1.82 -8.81 -17.08
C TRP A 157 0.64 -9.76 -17.12
N VAL A 158 -0.54 -9.25 -17.49
CA VAL A 158 -1.75 -10.09 -17.59
C VAL A 158 -1.70 -11.10 -18.76
N GLU A 159 -0.88 -10.79 -19.77
CA GLU A 159 -0.66 -11.62 -20.95
C GLU A 159 0.30 -12.78 -20.68
N ASP A 160 0.98 -12.80 -19.53
CA ASP A 160 1.73 -13.99 -19.12
C ASP A 160 0.76 -15.17 -18.96
N LYS A 161 1.07 -16.27 -19.67
CA LYS A 161 0.23 -17.47 -19.72
C LYS A 161 0.25 -18.25 -18.40
N ARG A 162 1.17 -17.93 -17.49
CA ARG A 162 1.25 -18.57 -16.18
C ARG A 162 0.14 -18.03 -15.28
N LEU A 163 -0.75 -18.92 -14.83
CA LEU A 163 -1.84 -18.58 -13.91
C LEU A 163 -1.31 -17.91 -12.62
N GLU A 164 -0.14 -18.35 -12.16
CA GLU A 164 0.54 -17.80 -10.98
C GLU A 164 0.94 -16.33 -11.17
N SER A 165 1.36 -15.95 -12.38
CA SER A 165 1.77 -14.59 -12.72
C SER A 165 0.59 -13.61 -12.66
N ARG A 166 -0.64 -14.06 -12.91
CA ARG A 166 -1.85 -13.22 -12.78
C ARG A 166 -2.26 -13.00 -11.33
N LYS A 167 -2.16 -14.02 -10.48
CA LYS A 167 -2.39 -13.86 -9.04
C LYS A 167 -1.32 -12.98 -8.41
N GLN A 168 -0.06 -13.21 -8.79
CA GLN A 168 1.06 -12.36 -8.37
C GLN A 168 0.88 -10.92 -8.85
N LEU A 169 0.34 -10.69 -10.05
CA LEU A 169 0.04 -9.35 -10.56
C LEU A 169 -0.97 -8.60 -9.66
N GLU A 170 -2.06 -9.27 -9.26
CA GLU A 170 -3.07 -8.67 -8.40
C GLU A 170 -2.53 -8.41 -6.98
N ILE A 171 -1.84 -9.39 -6.40
CA ILE A 171 -1.20 -9.25 -5.08
C ILE A 171 -0.18 -8.11 -5.10
N LEU A 172 0.71 -8.07 -6.09
CA LEU A 172 1.69 -6.99 -6.24
C LEU A 172 0.98 -5.65 -6.40
N ALA A 173 -0.05 -5.53 -7.24
CA ALA A 173 -0.75 -4.28 -7.41
C ALA A 173 -1.39 -3.77 -6.10
N GLU A 174 -1.99 -4.66 -5.30
CA GLU A 174 -2.60 -4.31 -4.03
C GLU A 174 -1.56 -3.97 -2.95
N GLU A 175 -0.52 -4.79 -2.79
CA GLU A 175 0.55 -4.59 -1.81
C GLU A 175 1.35 -3.31 -2.08
N LEU A 176 1.68 -3.06 -3.35
CA LEU A 176 2.52 -1.93 -3.74
C LEU A 176 1.78 -0.58 -3.62
N MET A 177 0.46 -0.56 -3.79
CA MET A 177 -0.29 0.70 -3.89
C MET A 177 -1.07 1.07 -2.63
N TRP A 178 -1.25 0.14 -1.69
CA TRP A 178 -2.03 0.42 -0.48
C TRP A 178 -1.40 1.51 0.41
N ALA A 179 -0.15 1.32 0.83
CA ALA A 179 0.53 2.28 1.71
C ALA A 179 0.66 3.68 1.09
N PRO A 180 1.01 3.82 -0.20
CA PRO A 180 1.04 5.11 -0.89
C PRO A 180 -0.28 5.86 -0.89
N ILE A 181 -1.38 5.20 -1.29
CA ILE A 181 -2.69 5.85 -1.42
C ILE A 181 -3.23 6.23 -0.05
N ASN A 182 -3.06 5.36 0.95
CA ASN A 182 -3.45 5.67 2.33
C ASN A 182 -2.68 6.89 2.86
N ASN A 183 -1.38 6.98 2.62
CA ASN A 183 -0.58 8.15 3.02
C ASN A 183 -1.05 9.44 2.32
N ALA A 184 -1.32 9.40 1.02
CA ALA A 184 -1.84 10.54 0.27
C ALA A 184 -3.19 11.03 0.82
N PHE A 185 -4.04 10.09 1.23
CA PHE A 185 -5.32 10.36 1.86
C PHE A 185 -5.18 11.06 3.22
N GLN A 186 -4.31 10.54 4.10
CA GLN A 186 -4.05 11.15 5.41
C GLN A 186 -3.55 12.60 5.27
N HIS A 187 -2.64 12.85 4.34
CA HIS A 187 -2.14 14.20 4.06
C HIS A 187 -3.23 15.16 3.57
N HIS A 188 -4.19 14.67 2.77
CA HIS A 188 -5.29 15.50 2.30
C HIS A 188 -6.25 15.88 3.43
N LEU A 189 -6.61 14.91 4.30
CA LEU A 189 -7.48 15.17 5.44
C LEU A 189 -6.90 16.20 6.43
N HIS A 190 -5.60 16.11 6.72
CA HIS A 190 -4.93 17.03 7.66
C HIS A 190 -4.88 18.47 7.13
N ARG A 191 -5.02 18.67 5.82
CA ARG A 191 -5.03 20.00 5.19
C ARG A 191 -6.40 20.70 5.31
N ASN A 192 -7.48 19.93 5.50
CA ASN A 192 -8.85 20.42 5.40
C ASN A 192 -9.69 20.24 6.69
N GLY A 193 -9.09 19.86 7.84
CA GLY A 193 -9.81 19.56 9.09
C GLY A 193 -9.71 20.64 10.21
N PRO A 194 -10.80 20.88 10.98
CA PRO A 194 -10.83 21.85 12.10
C PRO A 194 -10.33 21.27 13.46
N LEU A 195 -9.94 22.17 14.37
CA LEU A 195 -9.33 21.94 15.70
C LEU A 195 -10.19 21.11 16.70
N HIS A 196 -9.53 20.09 17.28
CA HIS A 196 -9.66 19.43 18.61
C HIS A 196 -11.02 19.12 19.29
N ALA A 197 -11.12 17.89 19.85
CA ALA A 197 -11.30 17.63 21.30
C ALA A 197 -10.96 16.16 21.69
N PRO A 198 -10.53 15.86 22.94
CA PRO A 198 -9.99 14.56 23.34
C PRO A 198 -10.98 13.72 24.19
N HIS A 199 -10.79 12.40 24.22
CA HIS A 199 -11.33 11.55 25.29
C HIS A 199 -10.34 10.46 25.72
N HIS A 200 -10.04 10.46 27.02
CA HIS A 200 -9.36 9.38 27.75
C HIS A 200 -10.38 8.33 28.20
N THR A 201 -9.99 7.06 28.19
CA THR A 201 -10.62 6.04 29.05
C THR A 201 -9.61 4.98 29.53
N ASN A 202 -9.65 4.70 30.83
CA ASN A 202 -8.83 3.76 31.58
C ASN A 202 -9.06 2.29 31.18
N GLN A 203 -8.00 1.47 31.24
CA GLN A 203 -8.06 -0.01 31.19
C GLN A 203 -7.71 -0.62 32.56
N GLN A 204 -8.48 -1.64 32.97
CA GLN A 204 -8.16 -2.57 34.07
C GLN A 204 -7.40 -3.80 33.53
N PRO A 205 -6.59 -4.50 34.37
CA PRO A 205 -5.68 -5.55 33.91
C PRO A 205 -6.34 -6.93 33.78
N ALA A 206 -5.97 -7.66 32.72
CA ALA A 206 -6.39 -9.03 32.44
C ALA A 206 -5.45 -10.08 33.07
N THR A 207 -6.04 -11.22 33.45
CA THR A 207 -5.45 -12.38 34.15
C THR A 207 -4.49 -13.23 33.28
N SER A 208 -3.48 -13.82 33.92
CA SER A 208 -2.40 -14.62 33.32
C SER A 208 -2.85 -16.01 32.81
N ASN A 209 -2.58 -16.31 31.55
CA ASN A 209 -2.73 -17.66 30.96
C ASN A 209 -1.37 -18.37 30.87
N SER A 210 -1.38 -19.69 31.05
CA SER A 210 -0.23 -20.58 31.31
C SER A 210 0.46 -21.17 30.07
N ASN A 211 0.42 -20.51 28.90
CA ASN A 211 0.98 -21.06 27.65
C ASN A 211 2.35 -20.46 27.29
N THR A 212 3.29 -20.43 28.24
CA THR A 212 4.63 -19.84 28.02
C THR A 212 5.60 -20.75 27.27
N GLU A 213 5.28 -22.03 27.02
CA GLU A 213 6.21 -22.99 26.40
C GLU A 213 6.54 -22.67 24.92
N ASN A 214 5.64 -21.97 24.24
CA ASN A 214 5.78 -21.62 22.82
C ASN A 214 6.51 -20.30 22.57
N TYR A 215 6.87 -19.56 23.63
CA TYR A 215 7.43 -18.22 23.54
C TYR A 215 8.67 -18.09 24.42
N THR A 216 9.66 -17.31 23.96
CA THR A 216 10.91 -17.12 24.69
C THR A 216 10.90 -15.84 25.53
N ILE A 217 11.59 -15.88 26.68
CA ILE A 217 11.88 -14.71 27.52
C ILE A 217 13.17 -13.99 27.12
N ALA A 218 13.80 -14.38 26.02
CA ALA A 218 15.11 -13.89 25.60
C ALA A 218 15.13 -12.39 25.25
N PHE A 219 13.97 -11.75 25.08
CA PHE A 219 13.84 -10.31 24.86
C PHE A 219 12.99 -9.66 25.97
N PRO A 220 13.59 -9.00 26.97
CA PRO A 220 12.89 -8.56 28.19
C PRO A 220 11.70 -7.63 27.98
N THR A 221 11.69 -6.87 26.88
CA THR A 221 10.60 -5.92 26.59
C THR A 221 9.40 -6.58 25.90
N LEU A 222 9.48 -7.87 25.54
CA LEU A 222 8.38 -8.67 24.99
C LEU A 222 8.14 -9.92 25.85
N PRO A 223 7.71 -9.77 27.12
CA PRO A 223 7.52 -10.93 28.00
C PRO A 223 6.30 -11.77 27.55
N PRO A 224 6.38 -13.10 27.68
CA PRO A 224 5.34 -14.03 27.21
C PRO A 224 4.05 -13.99 28.03
N ASN A 225 4.03 -13.25 29.15
CA ASN A 225 2.88 -13.12 30.03
C ASN A 225 1.99 -11.90 29.68
N THR A 226 2.22 -11.28 28.53
CA THR A 226 1.37 -10.19 28.02
C THR A 226 0.15 -10.77 27.28
N PRO A 227 -0.94 -9.99 27.11
CA PRO A 227 -2.11 -10.45 26.38
C PRO A 227 -1.76 -10.98 24.99
N GLU A 228 -2.54 -11.94 24.46
CA GLU A 228 -2.35 -12.55 23.12
C GLU A 228 -2.41 -11.53 21.96
N THR A 229 -2.81 -10.29 22.23
CA THR A 229 -2.79 -9.18 21.26
C THR A 229 -1.45 -8.47 21.16
N HIS A 230 -0.48 -8.80 22.02
CA HIS A 230 0.89 -8.27 21.98
C HIS A 230 1.78 -9.20 21.18
N ALA A 231 2.84 -8.65 20.60
CA ALA A 231 3.84 -9.45 19.91
C ALA A 231 4.71 -10.22 20.91
N HIS A 232 4.97 -11.50 20.63
CA HIS A 232 5.86 -12.37 21.39
C HIS A 232 6.96 -12.94 20.50
N THR A 233 8.13 -13.18 21.08
CA THR A 233 9.19 -13.92 20.37
C THR A 233 8.91 -15.42 20.47
N ILE A 234 8.70 -16.08 19.35
CA ILE A 234 8.38 -17.51 19.26
C ILE A 234 9.61 -18.35 19.63
N ASN A 235 9.38 -19.39 20.42
CA ASN A 235 10.37 -20.44 20.61
C ASN A 235 10.38 -21.36 19.37
N LEU A 236 11.42 -21.27 18.55
CA LEU A 236 11.52 -22.06 17.32
C LEU A 236 11.67 -23.57 17.55
N LEU A 237 12.00 -24.01 18.77
CA LEU A 237 12.03 -25.44 19.13
C LEU A 237 10.63 -26.01 19.38
N THR A 238 9.69 -25.16 19.77
CA THR A 238 8.30 -25.50 20.09
C THR A 238 7.36 -24.41 19.58
N PRO A 239 7.28 -24.18 18.26
CA PRO A 239 6.47 -23.09 17.73
C PRO A 239 4.98 -23.35 17.96
N PRO A 240 4.17 -22.29 18.18
CA PRO A 240 2.72 -22.43 18.26
C PRO A 240 2.16 -22.89 16.89
N ALA A 241 1.04 -23.60 16.91
CA ALA A 241 0.42 -24.11 15.67
C ALA A 241 0.02 -22.99 14.68
N HIS A 242 -0.34 -21.81 15.20
CA HIS A 242 -0.79 -20.66 14.43
C HIS A 242 -0.17 -19.37 14.99
N PRO A 243 1.09 -19.05 14.65
CA PRO A 243 1.72 -17.81 15.11
C PRO A 243 1.01 -16.60 14.50
N SER A 244 0.89 -15.50 15.25
CA SER A 244 0.36 -14.25 14.69
C SER A 244 1.38 -13.61 13.74
N LEU A 245 0.93 -12.67 12.90
CA LEU A 245 1.83 -11.90 12.04
C LEU A 245 2.83 -11.09 12.87
N GLN A 246 2.37 -10.54 13.99
CA GLN A 246 3.21 -9.73 14.88
C GLN A 246 4.32 -10.58 15.51
N ASP A 247 3.97 -11.78 15.98
CA ASP A 247 4.93 -12.75 16.55
C ASP A 247 5.95 -13.19 15.50
N THR A 248 5.47 -13.47 14.30
CA THR A 248 6.33 -13.84 13.16
C THR A 248 7.33 -12.71 12.88
N LEU A 249 6.87 -11.47 12.79
CA LEU A 249 7.70 -10.31 12.51
C LEU A 249 8.77 -10.09 13.60
N VAL A 250 8.38 -10.04 14.88
CA VAL A 250 9.35 -9.80 15.97
C VAL A 250 10.32 -10.97 16.12
N THR A 251 9.87 -12.20 15.88
CA THR A 251 10.74 -13.39 15.89
C THR A 251 11.76 -13.32 14.76
N THR A 252 11.34 -13.00 13.53
CA THR A 252 12.28 -12.83 12.41
C THR A 252 13.32 -11.75 12.70
N LEU A 253 12.91 -10.58 13.19
CA LEU A 253 13.84 -9.51 13.55
C LEU A 253 14.79 -9.91 14.68
N PHE A 254 14.32 -10.68 15.67
CA PHE A 254 15.15 -11.21 16.76
C PHE A 254 16.19 -12.21 16.25
N GLN A 255 15.80 -13.11 15.34
CA GLN A 255 16.70 -14.11 14.74
C GLN A 255 17.78 -13.47 13.84
N VAL A 256 17.48 -12.32 13.24
CA VAL A 256 18.47 -11.51 12.52
C VAL A 256 19.49 -10.94 13.50
N SER A 257 19.03 -10.17 14.49
CA SER A 257 19.81 -9.87 15.69
C SER A 257 18.93 -9.26 16.79
N PRO A 258 19.24 -9.48 18.08
CA PRO A 258 18.55 -8.77 19.18
C PRO A 258 18.63 -7.24 19.04
N SER A 259 19.73 -6.71 18.49
CA SER A 259 19.88 -5.28 18.21
C SER A 259 18.94 -4.76 17.11
N THR A 260 18.67 -5.56 16.08
CA THR A 260 17.74 -5.26 14.99
C THR A 260 16.32 -5.13 15.54
N LEU A 261 15.88 -6.09 16.36
CA LEU A 261 14.59 -6.00 17.06
C LEU A 261 14.53 -4.82 18.04
N SER A 262 15.59 -4.58 18.81
CA SER A 262 15.65 -3.44 19.74
C SER A 262 15.51 -2.10 19.02
N ARG A 263 16.15 -1.95 17.86
CA ARG A 263 16.00 -0.76 17.02
C ARG A 263 14.58 -0.66 16.47
N PHE A 264 13.98 -1.76 16.00
CA PHE A 264 12.60 -1.77 15.52
C PHE A 264 11.59 -1.31 16.58
N LEU A 265 11.74 -1.77 17.83
CA LEU A 265 10.86 -1.44 18.95
C LEU A 265 11.16 -0.08 19.61
N GLY A 266 12.18 0.63 19.13
CA GLY A 266 12.58 1.92 19.70
C GLY A 266 11.44 2.94 19.59
N PRO A 267 11.06 3.65 20.66
CA PRO A 267 9.93 4.59 20.65
C PRO A 267 10.15 5.80 19.71
N THR A 268 11.39 6.01 19.27
CA THR A 268 11.81 7.06 18.33
C THR A 268 11.92 6.55 16.90
N VAL A 269 11.64 5.27 16.64
CA VAL A 269 11.73 4.68 15.29
C VAL A 269 10.38 4.80 14.61
N HIS A 270 10.28 5.80 13.73
CA HIS A 270 9.09 6.05 12.91
C HIS A 270 9.14 5.33 11.55
N THR A 271 10.31 4.86 11.15
CA THR A 271 10.51 4.10 9.91
C THR A 271 11.69 3.17 10.08
N PHE A 272 11.45 1.89 9.90
CA PHE A 272 12.45 0.83 10.02
C PHE A 272 12.61 0.14 8.67
N LYS A 273 13.84 0.09 8.16
CA LYS A 273 14.20 -0.64 6.94
C LYS A 273 15.40 -1.51 7.28
N GLU A 274 15.22 -2.81 7.17
CA GLU A 274 16.27 -3.82 7.30
C GLU A 274 16.22 -4.66 6.03
N VAL A 275 17.36 -4.82 5.36
CA VAL A 275 17.47 -5.70 4.20
C VAL A 275 17.96 -7.04 4.71
N LEU A 276 17.10 -8.06 4.67
CA LEU A 276 17.43 -9.41 5.12
C LEU A 276 18.00 -10.20 3.94
N GLY A 277 19.31 -10.49 3.98
CA GLY A 277 20.02 -11.24 2.96
C GLY A 277 21.54 -11.07 3.12
N GLU A 278 22.32 -12.05 2.68
CA GLU A 278 23.79 -11.99 2.75
C GLU A 278 24.34 -10.84 1.91
N GLY A 279 24.82 -9.80 2.57
CA GLY A 279 25.76 -8.84 2.01
C GLY A 279 27.18 -9.21 2.40
N GLY A 280 27.70 -10.34 1.88
CA GLY A 280 29.14 -10.71 1.96
C GLY A 280 29.66 -11.13 3.34
#